data_AF-A0A2G2C3H4-F1
#
_entry.id   AF-A0A2G2C3H4-F1
#
_cell.length_a   1.000
_cell.length_b   1.000
_cell.length_c   1.000
_cell.angle_alpha   90.00
_cell.angle_beta   90.00
_cell.angle_gamma   90.00
#
_symmetry.space_group_name_H-M   'P 1'
#
loop_
_entity.id
_entity.type
_entity.pdbx_description
1 polymer ?
#
loop_
_entity_poly.entity_id
_entity_poly.type
_entity_poly.pdbx_seq_one_letter_code
_entity_poly.pdbx_strand_id
1 'polypeptide(L)'
;MSRLALTLWAIVAALFTVSLLIGPAEATIGHSLRALVAGDGGPMTVVMREIRLPRALLAVLIGGSLGLAGAAMQGYLRNPLADPGLIGVSGSAALGAVISIQTGLAAAFFLALPLMALVGALTGVLLVLLLAGPRGSSLALILAGIAISAFAGALTSLVLNLSPNPYAASEIVFWMMGSLADRSMLHVWISLPLIVLGAGLLATLSRGLDALTLGEDAAEAMGVNLTRLRLSVILGTAAVVGASTAVAGAIGFVGLVMPHLLRGFVQARPGALLWASTLGGAGMILAADILVRVVIPERDLKLGVVTALVGAPLFLHLIYRTRRSGL
;
A
#
# COMPACT_ATOMS: atom_id res chain seq x y z
N MET A 1 19.96 -8.71 14.13
CA MET A 1 18.54 -8.69 13.70
C MET A 1 17.57 -8.43 14.86
N SER A 2 17.78 -8.98 16.06
CA SER A 2 16.82 -8.87 17.18
C SER A 2 16.48 -7.44 17.60
N ARG A 3 17.47 -6.55 17.77
CA ARG A 3 17.21 -5.18 18.28
C ARG A 3 16.31 -4.34 17.34
N LEU A 4 16.64 -4.28 16.04
CA LEU A 4 15.83 -3.53 15.07
C LEU A 4 14.40 -4.09 14.98
N ALA A 5 14.26 -5.41 14.92
CA ALA A 5 12.95 -6.05 14.85
C ALA A 5 12.11 -5.74 16.09
N LEU A 6 12.69 -5.85 17.29
CA LEU A 6 12.02 -5.51 18.55
C LEU A 6 11.60 -4.05 18.58
N THR A 7 12.47 -3.12 18.15
CA THR A 7 12.15 -1.69 18.11
C THR A 7 10.99 -1.41 17.14
N LEU A 8 11.02 -1.97 15.93
CA LEU A 8 9.94 -1.76 14.96
C LEU A 8 8.62 -2.36 15.43
N TRP A 9 8.64 -3.56 16.01
CA TRP A 9 7.47 -4.17 16.62
C TRP A 9 6.90 -3.32 17.76
N ALA A 10 7.76 -2.82 18.65
CA ALA A 10 7.35 -1.96 19.76
C ALA A 10 6.72 -0.65 19.25
N ILE A 11 7.29 -0.02 18.22
CA ILE A 11 6.74 1.18 17.58
C ILE A 11 5.37 0.89 16.97
N VAL A 12 5.23 -0.18 16.19
CA VAL A 12 3.96 -0.56 15.57
C VAL A 12 2.90 -0.86 16.63
N ALA A 13 3.25 -1.62 17.68
CA ALA A 13 2.34 -1.92 18.78
C ALA A 13 1.89 -0.65 19.51
N ALA A 14 2.83 0.25 19.84
CA ALA A 14 2.51 1.52 20.48
C ALA A 14 1.60 2.40 19.61
N LEU A 15 1.92 2.57 18.33
CA LEU A 15 1.10 3.33 17.39
C LEU A 15 -0.27 2.69 17.16
N PHE A 16 -0.37 1.36 17.15
CA PHE A 16 -1.64 0.66 17.05
C PHE A 16 -2.51 0.93 18.28
N THR A 17 -1.93 0.86 19.49
CA THR A 17 -2.65 1.21 20.73
C THR A 17 -3.10 2.67 20.71
N VAL A 18 -2.23 3.60 20.33
CA VAL A 18 -2.57 5.02 20.20
C VAL A 18 -3.69 5.22 19.19
N SER A 19 -3.65 4.54 18.05
CA SER A 19 -4.69 4.56 17.02
C SER A 19 -6.05 4.10 17.56
N LEU A 20 -6.10 3.11 18.45
CA LEU A 20 -7.34 2.67 19.09
C LEU A 20 -7.89 3.67 20.11
N LEU A 21 -7.02 4.44 20.76
CA LEU A 21 -7.40 5.35 21.84
C LEU A 21 -7.76 6.75 21.33
N ILE A 22 -7.25 7.17 20.17
CA ILE A 22 -7.57 8.46 19.56
C ILE A 22 -8.92 8.42 18.84
N GLY A 23 -9.80 9.36 19.19
CA GLY A 23 -11.04 9.66 18.48
C GLY A 23 -11.91 10.68 19.23
N PRO A 24 -12.98 11.18 18.59
CA PRO A 24 -13.82 12.25 19.15
C PRO A 24 -14.69 11.79 20.33
N ALA A 25 -14.91 10.49 20.48
CA ALA A 25 -15.61 9.94 21.63
C ALA A 25 -14.72 10.03 22.88
N GLU A 26 -15.09 10.90 23.82
CA GLU A 26 -14.45 11.01 25.13
C GLU A 26 -14.64 9.70 25.91
N ALA A 27 -13.53 9.01 26.17
CA ALA A 27 -13.53 7.80 26.98
C ALA A 27 -12.18 7.63 27.69
N THR A 28 -12.23 7.12 28.91
CA THR A 28 -11.03 6.69 29.61
C THR A 28 -10.44 5.44 28.94
N ILE A 29 -9.10 5.35 28.95
CA ILE A 29 -8.35 4.23 28.36
C ILE A 29 -8.89 2.87 28.85
N GLY A 30 -9.17 2.76 30.16
CA GLY A 30 -9.71 1.54 30.76
C GLY A 30 -11.08 1.16 30.22
N HIS A 31 -11.99 2.13 30.02
CA HIS A 31 -13.31 1.88 29.45
C HIS A 31 -13.20 1.45 27.97
N SER A 32 -12.38 2.13 27.17
CA SER A 32 -12.15 1.77 25.77
C SER A 32 -11.59 0.34 25.60
N LEU A 33 -10.59 -0.03 26.41
CA LEU A 33 -10.00 -1.37 26.34
C LEU A 33 -10.98 -2.45 26.80
N ARG A 34 -11.79 -2.17 27.85
CA ARG A 34 -12.84 -3.09 28.29
C ARG A 34 -13.94 -3.26 27.25
N ALA A 35 -14.37 -2.17 26.60
CA ALA A 35 -15.34 -2.20 25.51
C ALA A 35 -14.83 -2.98 24.30
N LEU A 36 -13.53 -2.89 24.00
CA LEU A 36 -12.89 -3.68 22.95
C LEU A 36 -12.90 -5.19 23.29
N VAL A 37 -12.41 -5.56 24.47
CA VAL A 37 -12.17 -6.98 24.84
C VAL A 37 -13.42 -7.67 25.37
N ALA A 38 -14.03 -7.15 26.44
CA ALA A 38 -15.18 -7.77 27.08
C ALA A 38 -16.46 -7.50 26.29
N GLY A 39 -16.62 -6.27 25.79
CA GLY A 39 -17.87 -5.80 25.22
C GLY A 39 -18.93 -5.65 26.31
N ASP A 40 -19.47 -4.44 26.46
CA ASP A 40 -20.54 -4.13 27.41
C ASP A 40 -21.88 -3.86 26.71
N GLY A 41 -21.93 -4.05 25.39
CA GLY A 41 -23.10 -3.76 24.56
C GLY A 41 -23.40 -2.27 24.40
N GLY A 42 -22.58 -1.39 24.97
CA GLY A 42 -22.76 0.06 24.90
C GLY A 42 -22.24 0.67 23.60
N PRO A 43 -22.51 1.97 23.36
CA PRO A 43 -22.05 2.69 22.17
C PRO A 43 -20.52 2.63 21.98
N MET A 44 -19.75 2.61 23.07
CA MET A 44 -18.30 2.49 23.01
C MET A 44 -17.84 1.13 22.45
N THR A 45 -18.57 0.05 22.71
CA THR A 45 -18.27 -1.27 22.13
C THR A 45 -18.36 -1.22 20.60
N VAL A 46 -19.38 -0.54 20.06
CA VAL A 46 -19.53 -0.33 18.61
C VAL A 46 -18.40 0.54 18.07
N VAL A 47 -18.09 1.68 18.71
CA VAL A 47 -16.99 2.56 18.28
C VAL A 47 -15.66 1.81 18.26
N MET A 48 -15.35 1.03 19.29
CA MET A 48 -14.09 0.30 19.37
C MET A 48 -14.01 -0.83 18.35
N ARG A 49 -15.05 -1.68 18.23
CA ARG A 49 -15.02 -2.90 17.41
C ARG A 49 -15.33 -2.65 15.94
N GLU A 50 -16.19 -1.70 15.62
CA GLU A 50 -16.70 -1.49 14.25
C GLU A 50 -16.10 -0.28 13.55
N ILE A 51 -15.49 0.66 14.29
CA ILE A 51 -14.90 1.89 13.72
C ILE A 51 -13.39 1.94 13.93
N ARG A 52 -12.92 1.89 15.18
CA ARG A 52 -11.48 2.10 15.48
C ARG A 52 -10.62 0.88 15.17
N LEU A 53 -11.06 -0.32 15.56
CA LEU A 53 -10.31 -1.55 15.33
C LEU A 53 -10.09 -1.86 13.83
N PRO A 54 -11.12 -1.84 12.94
CA PRO A 54 -10.89 -2.14 11.53
C PRO A 54 -9.99 -1.11 10.86
N ARG A 55 -10.15 0.19 11.20
CA ARG A 55 -9.27 1.26 10.71
C ARG A 55 -7.81 1.03 11.11
N ALA A 56 -7.56 0.67 12.38
CA ALA A 56 -6.20 0.38 12.85
C ALA A 56 -5.60 -0.90 12.23
N LEU A 57 -6.40 -1.94 12.04
CA LEU A 57 -5.97 -3.17 11.35
C LEU A 57 -5.62 -2.89 9.89
N LEU A 58 -6.47 -2.15 9.17
CA LEU A 58 -6.20 -1.76 7.78
C LEU A 58 -4.96 -0.88 7.68
N ALA A 59 -4.73 0.03 8.62
CA ALA A 59 -3.51 0.83 8.66
C ALA A 59 -2.24 -0.04 8.70
N VAL A 60 -2.23 -1.07 9.55
CA VAL A 60 -1.12 -2.05 9.64
C VAL A 60 -1.01 -2.87 8.35
N LEU A 61 -2.12 -3.44 7.88
CA LEU A 61 -2.14 -4.33 6.72
C LEU A 61 -1.70 -3.61 5.45
N ILE A 62 -2.25 -2.41 5.19
CA ILE A 62 -1.95 -1.62 3.99
C ILE A 62 -0.56 -1.03 4.08
N GLY A 63 -0.18 -0.43 5.22
CA GLY A 63 1.16 0.09 5.41
C GLY A 63 2.22 -0.99 5.23
N GLY A 64 2.01 -2.16 5.84
CA GLY A 64 2.91 -3.29 5.69
C GLY A 64 2.96 -3.84 4.27
N SER A 65 1.81 -3.92 3.59
CA SER A 65 1.70 -4.33 2.19
C SER A 65 2.51 -3.42 1.26
N LEU A 66 2.30 -2.10 1.36
CA LEU A 66 2.99 -1.12 0.53
C LEU A 66 4.50 -1.08 0.82
N GLY A 67 4.90 -1.19 2.08
CA GLY A 67 6.31 -1.28 2.47
C GLY A 67 6.99 -2.56 1.95
N LEU A 68 6.32 -3.71 2.08
CA LEU A 68 6.81 -4.99 1.57
C LEU A 68 6.95 -4.99 0.03
N ALA A 69 5.90 -4.54 -0.66
CA ALA A 69 5.86 -4.39 -2.11
C ALA A 69 6.97 -3.46 -2.61
N GLY A 70 7.17 -2.32 -1.94
CA GLY A 70 8.25 -1.39 -2.25
C GLY A 70 9.62 -2.03 -2.12
N ALA A 71 9.91 -2.72 -1.02
CA ALA A 71 11.18 -3.41 -0.82
C ALA A 71 11.42 -4.51 -1.87
N ALA A 72 10.38 -5.29 -2.20
CA ALA A 72 10.46 -6.33 -3.22
C ALA A 72 10.75 -5.76 -4.61
N MET A 73 10.03 -4.70 -5.00
CA MET A 73 10.21 -4.03 -6.30
C MET A 73 11.59 -3.36 -6.41
N GLN A 74 12.06 -2.68 -5.35
CA GLN A 74 13.39 -2.09 -5.33
C GLN A 74 14.50 -3.15 -5.40
N GLY A 75 14.32 -4.28 -4.70
CA GLY A 75 15.25 -5.41 -4.76
C GLY A 75 15.30 -6.04 -6.16
N TYR A 76 14.13 -6.32 -6.75
CA TYR A 76 14.03 -6.96 -8.05
C TYR A 76 14.56 -6.08 -9.19
N LEU A 77 14.16 -4.80 -9.21
CA LEU A 77 14.61 -3.85 -10.22
C LEU A 77 16.03 -3.33 -9.97
N ARG A 78 16.64 -3.68 -8.83
CA ARG A 78 17.94 -3.15 -8.37
C ARG A 78 17.98 -1.61 -8.45
N ASN A 79 16.85 -0.98 -8.18
CA ASN A 79 16.66 0.45 -8.28
C ASN A 79 16.01 0.95 -7.00
N PRO A 80 16.71 1.75 -6.17
CA PRO A 80 16.18 2.25 -4.91
C PRO A 80 15.02 3.24 -5.07
N LEU A 81 14.74 3.68 -6.30
CA LEU A 81 13.64 4.60 -6.63
C LEU A 81 12.41 3.86 -7.19
N ALA A 82 12.45 2.53 -7.28
CA ALA A 82 11.30 1.76 -7.72
C ALA A 82 10.14 1.89 -6.74
N ASP A 83 8.97 2.20 -7.28
CA ASP A 83 7.70 2.26 -6.56
C ASP A 83 6.82 1.06 -6.97
N PRO A 84 6.07 0.44 -6.04
CA PRO A 84 5.22 -0.69 -6.38
C PRO A 84 4.05 -0.33 -7.31
N GLY A 85 3.70 0.94 -7.45
CA GLY A 85 2.77 1.44 -8.46
C GLY A 85 3.30 1.40 -9.90
N LEU A 86 4.60 1.17 -10.11
CA LEU A 86 5.21 1.12 -11.45
C LEU A 86 4.60 0.05 -12.36
N ILE A 87 4.05 -1.04 -11.81
CA ILE A 87 3.40 -2.10 -12.58
C ILE A 87 1.92 -1.82 -12.91
N GLY A 88 1.47 -0.57 -12.79
CA GLY A 88 0.14 -0.11 -13.22
C GLY A 88 -1.03 -0.53 -12.33
N VAL A 89 -0.79 -1.30 -11.28
CA VAL A 89 -1.80 -1.84 -10.37
C VAL A 89 -2.71 -0.73 -9.81
N SER A 90 -2.11 0.32 -9.23
CA SER A 90 -2.88 1.38 -8.56
C SER A 90 -3.71 2.21 -9.54
N GLY A 91 -3.17 2.51 -10.73
CA GLY A 91 -3.87 3.26 -11.76
C GLY A 91 -5.06 2.48 -12.34
N SER A 92 -4.85 1.20 -12.65
CA SER A 92 -5.93 0.34 -13.15
C SER A 92 -6.97 0.04 -12.07
N ALA A 93 -6.57 -0.09 -10.80
CA ALA A 93 -7.49 -0.20 -9.68
C ALA A 93 -8.36 1.05 -9.53
N ALA A 94 -7.74 2.23 -9.68
CA ALA A 94 -8.46 3.50 -9.65
C ALA A 94 -9.47 3.59 -10.78
N LEU A 95 -9.11 3.20 -12.00
CA LEU A 95 -10.07 3.14 -13.11
C LEU A 95 -11.27 2.22 -12.80
N GLY A 96 -11.03 1.06 -12.21
CA GLY A 96 -12.10 0.15 -11.78
C GLY A 96 -13.06 0.79 -10.76
N ALA A 97 -12.51 1.44 -9.73
CA ALA A 97 -13.31 2.18 -8.75
C ALA A 97 -14.10 3.32 -9.39
N VAL A 98 -13.47 4.07 -10.29
CA VAL A 98 -14.07 5.18 -11.03
C VAL A 98 -15.26 4.72 -11.87
N ILE A 99 -15.13 3.60 -12.58
CA ILE A 99 -16.22 2.99 -13.34
C ILE A 99 -17.36 2.58 -12.39
N SER A 100 -17.04 1.99 -11.24
CA SER A 100 -18.04 1.57 -10.24
C SER A 100 -18.85 2.75 -9.69
N ILE A 101 -18.18 3.87 -9.38
CA ILE A 101 -18.84 5.10 -8.91
C ILE A 101 -19.70 5.70 -10.04
N GLN A 102 -19.12 5.88 -11.24
CA GLN A 102 -19.80 6.53 -12.36
C GLN A 102 -21.05 5.77 -12.83
N THR A 103 -21.02 4.44 -12.80
CA THR A 103 -22.15 3.59 -13.19
C THR A 103 -23.22 3.46 -12.10
N GLY A 104 -22.98 3.99 -10.90
CA GLY A 104 -23.86 3.84 -9.73
C GLY A 104 -23.80 2.47 -9.06
N LEU A 105 -22.94 1.55 -9.54
CA LEU A 105 -22.77 0.22 -8.94
C LEU A 105 -22.30 0.32 -7.48
N ALA A 106 -21.42 1.29 -7.17
CA ALA A 106 -20.95 1.55 -5.82
C ALA A 106 -22.09 1.87 -4.84
N ALA A 107 -23.14 2.55 -5.31
CA ALA A 107 -24.32 2.86 -4.50
C ALA A 107 -25.29 1.67 -4.39
N ALA A 108 -25.38 0.83 -5.42
CA ALA A 108 -26.28 -0.32 -5.45
C ALA A 108 -25.77 -1.50 -4.60
N PHE A 109 -24.45 -1.69 -4.51
CA PHE A 109 -23.85 -2.78 -3.77
C PHE A 109 -22.58 -2.30 -3.06
N PHE A 110 -22.59 -2.40 -1.72
CA PHE A 110 -21.51 -1.90 -0.86
C PHE A 110 -20.11 -2.41 -1.24
N LEU A 111 -20.00 -3.64 -1.77
CA LEU A 111 -18.71 -4.21 -2.19
C LEU A 111 -18.39 -4.00 -3.67
N ALA A 112 -19.27 -3.37 -4.46
CA ALA A 112 -19.02 -3.14 -5.87
C ALA A 112 -17.76 -2.33 -6.09
N LEU A 113 -17.54 -1.29 -5.28
CA LEU A 113 -16.36 -0.43 -5.40
C LEU A 113 -15.05 -1.22 -5.19
N PRO A 114 -14.81 -1.89 -4.05
CA PRO A 114 -13.57 -2.63 -3.85
C PRO A 114 -13.41 -3.80 -4.84
N LEU A 115 -14.50 -4.47 -5.25
CA LEU A 115 -14.43 -5.55 -6.23
C LEU A 115 -14.05 -5.04 -7.62
N MET A 116 -14.66 -3.94 -8.08
CA MET A 116 -14.33 -3.34 -9.37
C MET A 116 -12.91 -2.78 -9.38
N ALA A 117 -12.44 -2.20 -8.27
CA ALA A 117 -11.05 -1.79 -8.12
C ALA A 117 -10.10 -2.99 -8.21
N LEU A 118 -10.43 -4.12 -7.59
CA LEU A 118 -9.63 -5.34 -7.68
C LEU A 118 -9.62 -5.92 -9.09
N VAL A 119 -10.76 -5.96 -9.78
CA VAL A 119 -10.83 -6.38 -11.19
C VAL A 119 -9.98 -5.48 -12.08
N GLY A 120 -10.04 -4.16 -11.86
CA GLY A 120 -9.17 -3.19 -12.54
C GLY A 120 -7.68 -3.47 -12.30
N ALA A 121 -7.28 -3.69 -11.05
CA ALA A 121 -5.91 -4.05 -10.68
C ALA A 121 -5.41 -5.31 -11.40
N LEU A 122 -6.21 -6.40 -11.36
CA LEU A 122 -5.88 -7.68 -12.00
C LEU A 122 -5.77 -7.53 -13.53
N THR A 123 -6.70 -6.79 -14.13
CA THR A 123 -6.69 -6.50 -15.57
C THR A 123 -5.43 -5.73 -15.95
N GLY A 124 -5.07 -4.69 -15.19
CA GLY A 124 -3.86 -3.91 -15.41
C GLY A 124 -2.60 -4.78 -15.38
N VAL A 125 -2.47 -5.63 -14.36
CA VAL A 125 -1.32 -6.54 -14.19
C VAL A 125 -1.24 -7.55 -15.32
N LEU A 126 -2.38 -8.12 -15.73
CA LEU A 126 -2.44 -9.03 -16.86
C LEU A 126 -1.95 -8.34 -18.14
N LEU A 127 -2.42 -7.13 -18.42
CA LEU A 127 -1.98 -6.35 -19.58
C LEU A 127 -0.48 -6.03 -19.52
N VAL A 128 0.05 -5.66 -18.36
CA VAL A 128 1.49 -5.43 -18.16
C VAL A 128 2.30 -6.70 -18.43
N LEU A 129 1.85 -7.86 -17.93
CA LEU A 129 2.52 -9.14 -18.18
C LEU A 129 2.48 -9.55 -19.66
N LEU A 130 1.35 -9.32 -20.34
CA LEU A 130 1.21 -9.60 -21.78
C LEU A 130 2.11 -8.70 -22.62
N LEU A 131 2.14 -7.40 -22.33
CA LEU A 131 2.97 -6.42 -23.05
C LEU A 131 4.46 -6.62 -22.79
N ALA A 132 4.85 -6.90 -21.55
CA ALA A 132 6.25 -7.17 -21.22
C ALA A 132 6.70 -8.55 -21.72
N GLY A 133 5.77 -9.49 -21.91
CA GLY A 133 6.04 -10.86 -22.36
C GLY A 133 6.74 -11.73 -21.31
N PRO A 134 6.81 -13.07 -21.54
CA PRO A 134 7.29 -14.04 -20.55
C PRO A 134 8.77 -13.89 -20.14
N ARG A 135 9.59 -13.33 -21.03
CA ARG A 135 11.03 -13.09 -20.84
C ARG A 135 11.43 -11.62 -20.99
N GLY A 136 10.47 -10.70 -20.94
CA GLY A 136 10.76 -9.27 -20.99
C GLY A 136 11.71 -8.80 -19.91
N SER A 137 12.56 -7.85 -20.24
CA SER A 137 13.47 -7.22 -19.30
C SER A 137 12.72 -6.39 -18.24
N SER A 138 13.42 -6.02 -17.16
CA SER A 138 12.94 -5.04 -16.18
C SER A 138 12.49 -3.73 -16.83
N LEU A 139 13.17 -3.29 -17.89
CA LEU A 139 12.78 -2.11 -18.65
C LEU A 139 11.45 -2.31 -19.38
N ALA A 140 11.22 -3.47 -20.00
CA ALA A 140 9.95 -3.77 -20.67
C ALA A 140 8.77 -3.77 -19.67
N LEU A 141 8.97 -4.30 -18.46
CA LEU A 141 7.98 -4.22 -17.39
C LEU A 141 7.67 -2.78 -16.98
N ILE A 142 8.70 -1.95 -16.82
CA ILE A 142 8.55 -0.53 -16.46
C ILE A 142 7.79 0.21 -17.57
N LEU A 143 8.18 0.05 -18.83
CA LEU A 143 7.51 0.70 -19.95
C LEU A 143 6.05 0.27 -20.09
N ALA A 144 5.78 -1.04 -19.98
CA ALA A 144 4.41 -1.56 -20.01
C ALA A 144 3.57 -0.99 -18.85
N GLY A 145 4.12 -0.97 -17.64
CA GLY A 145 3.43 -0.42 -16.46
C GLY A 145 3.16 1.08 -16.57
N ILE A 146 4.11 1.87 -17.07
CA ILE A 146 3.91 3.30 -17.36
C ILE A 146 2.82 3.49 -18.42
N ALA A 147 2.85 2.73 -19.51
CA ALA A 147 1.86 2.82 -20.58
C ALA A 147 0.44 2.49 -20.08
N ILE A 148 0.29 1.39 -19.32
CA ILE A 148 -1.00 0.99 -18.74
C ILE A 148 -1.49 2.00 -17.70
N SER A 149 -0.59 2.56 -16.87
CA SER A 149 -0.95 3.60 -15.91
C SER A 149 -1.44 4.87 -16.60
N ALA A 150 -0.73 5.32 -17.64
CA ALA A 150 -1.09 6.50 -18.41
C ALA A 150 -2.43 6.31 -19.12
N PHE A 151 -2.67 5.13 -19.71
CA PHE A 151 -3.94 4.80 -20.34
C PHE A 151 -5.09 4.75 -19.33
N ALA A 152 -4.89 4.12 -18.17
CA ALA A 152 -5.87 4.11 -17.09
C ALA A 152 -6.19 5.54 -16.60
N GLY A 153 -5.17 6.39 -16.44
CA GLY A 153 -5.34 7.80 -16.08
C GLY A 153 -6.09 8.62 -17.14
N ALA A 154 -5.85 8.35 -18.43
CA ALA A 154 -6.58 8.97 -19.53
C ALA A 154 -8.07 8.55 -19.52
N LEU A 155 -8.35 7.26 -19.29
CA LEU A 155 -9.72 6.76 -19.16
C LEU A 155 -10.43 7.32 -17.91
N THR A 156 -9.74 7.43 -16.78
CA THR A 156 -10.28 8.10 -15.59
C THR A 156 -10.61 9.57 -15.88
N SER A 157 -9.71 10.29 -16.56
CA SER A 157 -9.95 11.67 -16.99
C SER A 157 -11.14 11.79 -17.95
N LEU A 158 -11.29 10.84 -18.88
CA LEU A 158 -12.42 10.78 -19.80
C LEU A 158 -13.74 10.57 -19.05
N VAL A 159 -13.77 9.65 -18.08
CA VAL A 159 -14.95 9.43 -17.23
C VAL A 159 -15.33 10.70 -16.47
N LEU A 160 -14.35 11.39 -15.88
CA LEU A 160 -14.58 12.67 -15.20
C LEU A 160 -15.09 13.75 -16.15
N ASN A 161 -14.49 13.86 -17.34
CA ASN A 161 -14.86 14.86 -18.34
C ASN A 161 -16.29 14.67 -18.87
N LEU A 162 -16.72 13.41 -19.02
CA LEU A 162 -18.06 13.06 -19.49
C LEU A 162 -19.07 12.88 -18.36
N SER A 163 -18.69 13.08 -17.09
CA SER A 163 -19.59 12.83 -15.96
C SER A 163 -20.70 13.88 -15.90
N PRO A 164 -21.98 13.49 -16.02
CA PRO A 164 -23.09 14.43 -15.89
C PRO A 164 -23.42 14.75 -14.43
N ASN A 165 -22.77 14.08 -13.46
CA ASN A 165 -23.06 14.19 -12.04
C ASN A 165 -21.86 14.77 -11.27
N PRO A 166 -21.92 16.04 -10.83
CA PRO A 166 -20.86 16.68 -10.04
C PRO A 166 -20.52 15.96 -8.73
N TYR A 167 -21.48 15.25 -8.12
CA TYR A 167 -21.27 14.50 -6.89
C TYR A 167 -20.39 13.26 -7.15
N ALA A 168 -20.66 12.51 -8.22
CA ALA A 168 -19.85 11.35 -8.60
C ALA A 168 -18.41 11.77 -8.92
N ALA A 169 -18.23 12.90 -9.62
CA ALA A 169 -16.90 13.45 -9.89
C ALA A 169 -16.15 13.81 -8.60
N SER A 170 -16.83 14.42 -7.62
CA SER A 170 -16.24 14.74 -6.32
C SER A 170 -15.88 13.49 -5.53
N GLU A 171 -16.75 12.48 -5.52
CA GLU A 171 -16.50 11.18 -4.87
C GLU A 171 -15.29 10.46 -5.46
N ILE A 172 -15.17 10.44 -6.79
CA ILE A 172 -14.00 9.91 -7.51
C ILE A 172 -12.72 10.62 -7.05
N VAL A 173 -12.72 11.95 -7.06
CA VAL A 173 -11.57 12.77 -6.67
C VAL A 173 -11.16 12.47 -5.23
N PHE A 174 -12.11 12.38 -4.30
CA PHE A 174 -11.83 12.03 -2.91
C PHE A 174 -11.35 10.59 -2.72
N TRP A 175 -11.89 9.64 -3.49
CA TRP A 175 -11.46 8.25 -3.44
C TRP A 175 -10.01 8.08 -3.92
N MET A 176 -9.63 8.80 -4.98
CA MET A 176 -8.27 8.80 -5.52
C MET A 176 -7.22 9.34 -4.54
N MET A 177 -7.61 10.15 -3.56
CA MET A 177 -6.69 10.66 -2.54
C MET A 177 -6.41 9.67 -1.39
N GLY A 178 -7.14 8.55 -1.34
CA GLY A 178 -6.97 7.49 -0.36
C GLY A 178 -7.42 7.86 1.07
N SER A 179 -8.13 6.95 1.73
CA SER A 179 -8.59 7.13 3.12
C SER A 179 -8.92 5.81 3.81
N LEU A 180 -8.67 5.79 5.13
CA LEU A 180 -9.12 4.74 6.04
C LEU A 180 -10.38 5.14 6.84
N ALA A 181 -10.97 6.31 6.54
CA ALA A 181 -12.28 6.67 7.04
C ALA A 181 -13.35 5.69 6.52
N ASP A 182 -14.39 5.46 7.33
CA ASP A 182 -15.56 4.63 7.00
C ASP A 182 -15.24 3.19 6.57
N ARG A 183 -14.14 2.63 7.12
CA ARG A 183 -13.75 1.24 6.88
C ARG A 183 -14.16 0.32 8.02
N SER A 184 -15.02 -0.63 7.69
CA SER A 184 -15.51 -1.70 8.57
C SER A 184 -14.65 -2.98 8.48
N MET A 185 -14.95 -3.96 9.35
CA MET A 185 -14.31 -5.29 9.30
C MET A 185 -14.52 -6.03 7.98
N LEU A 186 -15.59 -5.75 7.24
CA LEU A 186 -15.79 -6.33 5.91
C LEU A 186 -14.63 -5.99 4.96
N HIS A 187 -14.13 -4.75 5.02
CA HIS A 187 -12.97 -4.33 4.23
C HIS A 187 -11.69 -5.06 4.65
N VAL A 188 -11.53 -5.33 5.95
CA VAL A 188 -10.43 -6.17 6.46
C VAL A 188 -10.54 -7.56 5.86
N TRP A 189 -11.70 -8.22 6.01
CA TRP A 189 -11.88 -9.60 5.57
C TRP A 189 -11.78 -9.79 4.06
N ILE A 190 -12.16 -8.80 3.26
CA ILE A 190 -12.07 -8.88 1.79
C ILE A 190 -10.63 -8.67 1.30
N SER A 191 -9.88 -7.75 1.94
CA SER A 191 -8.49 -7.48 1.55
C SER A 191 -7.51 -8.53 2.09
N LEU A 192 -7.78 -9.09 3.27
CA LEU A 192 -6.86 -9.96 4.01
C LEU A 192 -6.39 -11.19 3.21
N PRO A 193 -7.24 -11.98 2.53
CA PRO A 193 -6.79 -13.18 1.81
C PRO A 193 -5.75 -12.87 0.73
N LEU A 194 -5.98 -11.80 -0.04
CA LEU A 194 -5.05 -11.36 -1.09
C LEU A 194 -3.79 -10.75 -0.51
N ILE A 195 -3.89 -9.99 0.58
CA ILE A 195 -2.73 -9.46 1.30
C ILE A 195 -1.87 -10.60 1.84
N VAL A 196 -2.45 -11.60 2.49
CA VAL A 196 -1.72 -12.74 3.05
C VAL A 196 -1.09 -13.59 1.94
N LEU A 197 -1.83 -13.88 0.87
CA LEU A 197 -1.30 -14.62 -0.28
C LEU A 197 -0.13 -13.87 -0.92
N GLY A 198 -0.31 -12.58 -1.21
CA GLY A 198 0.72 -11.75 -1.83
C GLY A 198 1.94 -11.57 -0.93
N ALA A 199 1.74 -11.32 0.36
CA ALA A 199 2.82 -11.21 1.34
C ALA A 199 3.58 -12.54 1.49
N GLY A 200 2.87 -13.67 1.47
CA GLY A 200 3.46 -15.01 1.45
C GLY A 200 4.36 -15.22 0.24
N LEU A 201 3.90 -14.86 -0.96
CA LEU A 201 4.71 -14.91 -2.18
C LEU A 201 5.96 -14.02 -2.05
N LEU A 202 5.80 -12.77 -1.61
CA LEU A 202 6.90 -11.82 -1.48
C LEU A 202 7.91 -12.23 -0.39
N ALA A 203 7.47 -12.87 0.69
CA ALA A 203 8.34 -13.33 1.77
C ALA A 203 9.33 -14.41 1.30
N THR A 204 8.97 -15.20 0.28
CA THR A 204 9.88 -16.23 -0.29
C THR A 204 11.05 -15.65 -1.10
N LEU A 205 10.99 -14.37 -1.45
CA LEU A 205 11.94 -13.75 -2.38
C LEU A 205 13.29 -13.40 -1.76
N SER A 206 13.41 -13.43 -0.42
CA SER A 206 14.60 -12.94 0.30
C SER A 206 15.92 -13.41 -0.31
N ARG A 207 16.07 -14.73 -0.51
CA ARG A 207 17.31 -15.31 -1.05
C ARG A 207 17.54 -14.95 -2.52
N GLY A 208 16.48 -14.92 -3.31
CA GLY A 208 16.55 -14.57 -4.73
C GLY A 208 16.93 -13.11 -4.95
N LEU A 209 16.39 -12.20 -4.13
CA LEU A 209 16.73 -10.77 -4.17
C LEU A 209 18.16 -10.52 -3.68
N ASP A 210 18.62 -11.23 -2.65
CA ASP A 210 20.02 -11.15 -2.21
C ASP A 210 20.97 -11.66 -3.31
N ALA A 211 20.66 -12.78 -3.95
CA ALA A 211 21.43 -13.33 -5.07
C ALA A 211 21.50 -12.38 -6.28
N LEU A 212 20.40 -11.70 -6.61
CA LEU A 212 20.34 -10.72 -7.71
C LEU A 212 21.33 -9.55 -7.55
N THR A 213 21.81 -9.27 -6.33
CA THR A 213 22.83 -8.23 -6.10
C THR A 213 24.17 -8.57 -6.75
N LEU A 214 24.45 -9.85 -7.03
CA LEU A 214 25.65 -10.33 -7.72
C LEU A 214 25.51 -10.32 -9.25
N GLY A 215 24.34 -9.98 -9.78
CA GLY A 215 24.02 -10.08 -11.21
C GLY A 215 23.04 -11.21 -11.51
N GLU A 216 22.46 -11.18 -12.72
CA GLU A 216 21.48 -12.18 -13.17
C GLU A 216 22.15 -13.54 -13.41
N ASP A 217 23.27 -13.55 -14.16
CA ASP A 217 24.03 -14.77 -14.46
C ASP A 217 24.51 -15.49 -13.19
N ALA A 218 25.02 -14.72 -12.20
CA ALA A 218 25.46 -15.27 -10.93
C ALA A 218 24.28 -15.82 -10.09
N ALA A 219 23.14 -15.14 -10.10
CA ALA A 219 21.93 -15.63 -9.42
C ALA A 219 21.43 -16.95 -10.05
N GLU A 220 21.43 -17.05 -11.38
CA GLU A 220 21.06 -18.28 -12.09
C GLU A 220 22.04 -19.43 -11.80
N ALA A 221 23.35 -19.15 -11.78
CA ALA A 221 24.38 -20.14 -11.42
C ALA A 221 24.23 -20.65 -9.97
N MET A 222 23.69 -19.82 -9.06
CA MET A 222 23.33 -20.21 -7.69
C MET A 222 21.96 -20.93 -7.60
N GLY A 223 21.30 -21.22 -8.72
CA GLY A 223 20.05 -21.96 -8.80
C GLY A 223 18.78 -21.12 -8.66
N VAL A 224 18.87 -19.79 -8.74
CA VAL A 224 17.69 -18.92 -8.71
C VAL A 224 16.98 -18.96 -10.06
N ASN A 225 15.71 -19.37 -10.07
CA ASN A 225 14.89 -19.29 -11.27
C ASN A 225 14.35 -17.86 -11.45
N LEU A 226 14.96 -17.09 -12.35
CA LEU A 226 14.61 -15.67 -12.57
C LEU A 226 13.16 -15.47 -13.02
N THR A 227 12.61 -16.39 -13.82
CA THR A 227 11.21 -16.33 -14.25
C THR A 227 10.24 -16.47 -13.07
N ARG A 228 10.48 -17.45 -12.18
CA ARG A 228 9.66 -17.62 -10.97
C ARG A 228 9.83 -16.45 -10.00
N LEU A 229 11.04 -15.94 -9.84
CA LEU A 229 11.32 -14.75 -9.03
C LEU A 229 10.54 -13.54 -9.54
N ARG A 230 10.62 -13.27 -10.85
CA ARG A 230 9.86 -12.20 -11.52
C ARG A 230 8.36 -12.34 -11.33
N LEU A 231 7.80 -13.52 -11.63
CA LEU A 231 6.35 -13.74 -11.50
C LEU A 231 5.90 -13.59 -10.05
N SER A 232 6.68 -14.06 -9.08
CA SER A 232 6.35 -13.94 -7.66
C SER A 232 6.41 -12.48 -7.19
N VAL A 233 7.38 -11.68 -7.66
CA VAL A 233 7.44 -10.24 -7.41
C VAL A 233 6.20 -9.55 -7.98
N ILE A 234 5.86 -9.81 -9.25
CA ILE A 234 4.75 -9.12 -9.93
C ILE A 234 3.41 -9.51 -9.32
N LEU A 235 3.12 -10.80 -9.19
CA LEU A 235 1.86 -11.30 -8.65
C LEU A 235 1.71 -10.97 -7.15
N GLY A 236 2.80 -11.09 -6.38
CA GLY A 236 2.81 -10.72 -4.96
C GLY A 236 2.55 -9.23 -4.76
N THR A 237 3.25 -8.37 -5.51
CA THR A 237 3.06 -6.91 -5.50
C THR A 237 1.64 -6.56 -5.93
N ALA A 238 1.15 -7.13 -7.02
CA ALA A 238 -0.21 -6.95 -7.52
C ALA A 238 -1.27 -7.30 -6.49
N ALA A 239 -1.11 -8.44 -5.79
CA ALA A 239 -2.05 -8.88 -4.78
C ALA A 239 -2.09 -7.94 -3.57
N VAL A 240 -0.93 -7.60 -2.99
CA VAL A 240 -0.89 -6.75 -1.79
C VAL A 240 -1.26 -5.29 -2.09
N VAL A 241 -0.81 -4.74 -3.22
CA VAL A 241 -1.11 -3.35 -3.63
C VAL A 241 -2.54 -3.24 -4.13
N GLY A 242 -2.99 -4.19 -4.95
CA GLY A 242 -4.35 -4.20 -5.50
C GLY A 242 -5.40 -4.32 -4.40
N ALA A 243 -5.21 -5.26 -3.45
CA ALA A 243 -6.10 -5.40 -2.30
C ALA A 243 -6.09 -4.16 -1.39
N SER A 244 -4.91 -3.55 -1.17
CA SER A 244 -4.79 -2.31 -0.39
C SER A 244 -5.51 -1.15 -1.05
N THR A 245 -5.27 -0.92 -2.34
CA THR A 245 -5.87 0.17 -3.12
C THR A 245 -7.38 -0.01 -3.26
N ALA A 246 -7.85 -1.25 -3.41
CA ALA A 246 -9.28 -1.55 -3.52
C ALA A 246 -10.09 -1.07 -2.30
N VAL A 247 -9.52 -1.18 -1.09
CA VAL A 247 -10.23 -0.82 0.15
C VAL A 247 -9.87 0.56 0.69
N ALA A 248 -8.72 1.12 0.33
CA ALA A 248 -8.24 2.37 0.90
C ALA A 248 -7.98 3.48 -0.12
N GLY A 249 -8.21 3.24 -1.42
CA GLY A 249 -7.84 4.15 -2.48
C GLY A 249 -6.31 4.21 -2.69
N ALA A 250 -5.86 5.15 -3.54
CA ALA A 250 -4.44 5.25 -3.86
C ALA A 250 -3.66 5.91 -2.71
N ILE A 251 -2.72 5.17 -2.13
CA ILE A 251 -1.81 5.68 -1.08
C ILE A 251 -0.37 5.56 -1.60
N GLY A 252 0.28 6.70 -1.79
CA GLY A 252 1.63 6.80 -2.34
C GLY A 252 2.73 6.89 -1.28
N PHE A 253 3.98 6.87 -1.76
CA PHE A 253 5.23 7.13 -1.04
C PHE A 253 5.65 6.12 0.03
N VAL A 254 4.76 5.30 0.61
CA VAL A 254 5.14 4.33 1.65
C VAL A 254 6.17 3.33 1.13
N GLY A 255 5.90 2.72 -0.03
CA GLY A 255 6.79 1.75 -0.67
C GLY A 255 8.09 2.35 -1.21
N LEU A 256 8.16 3.67 -1.35
CA LEU A 256 9.38 4.37 -1.74
C LEU A 256 10.22 4.74 -0.52
N VAL A 257 9.59 5.37 0.48
CA VAL A 257 10.26 5.98 1.64
C VAL A 257 10.74 4.93 2.63
N MET A 258 9.90 3.95 3.00
CA MET A 258 10.24 3.03 4.09
C MET A 258 11.40 2.08 3.76
N PRO A 259 11.44 1.43 2.59
CA PRO A 259 12.61 0.64 2.20
C PRO A 259 13.88 1.48 2.11
N HIS A 260 13.77 2.75 1.69
CA HIS A 260 14.93 3.63 1.66
C HIS A 260 15.47 3.95 3.06
N LEU A 261 14.60 4.39 3.98
CA LEU A 261 14.98 4.74 5.35
C LEU A 261 15.58 3.54 6.11
N LEU A 262 15.01 2.35 5.91
CA LEU A 262 15.42 1.16 6.63
C LEU A 262 16.61 0.43 6.00
N ARG A 263 16.99 0.76 4.76
CA ARG A 263 18.09 0.10 4.03
C ARG A 263 19.41 0.08 4.81
N GLY A 264 19.80 1.20 5.41
CA GLY A 264 21.05 1.30 6.17
C GLY A 264 21.05 0.40 7.41
N PHE A 265 19.91 0.25 8.08
CA PHE A 265 19.77 -0.55 9.30
C PHE A 265 19.83 -2.05 9.06
N VAL A 266 19.57 -2.50 7.83
CA VAL A 266 19.67 -3.91 7.42
C VAL A 266 20.90 -4.21 6.56
N GLN A 267 21.92 -3.34 6.61
CA GLN A 267 23.16 -3.49 5.84
C GLN A 267 22.92 -3.61 4.33
N ALA A 268 21.91 -2.91 3.82
CA ALA A 268 21.52 -2.92 2.40
C ALA A 268 21.19 -4.30 1.81
N ARG A 269 20.92 -5.33 2.62
CA ARG A 269 20.51 -6.66 2.16
C ARG A 269 19.04 -6.65 1.71
N PRO A 270 18.73 -6.86 0.42
CA PRO A 270 17.35 -6.79 -0.08
C PRO A 270 16.39 -7.74 0.65
N GLY A 271 16.82 -8.96 0.98
CA GLY A 271 15.99 -9.94 1.66
C GLY A 271 15.62 -9.53 3.09
N ALA A 272 16.57 -8.98 3.84
CA ALA A 272 16.30 -8.42 5.16
C ALA A 272 15.47 -7.13 5.10
N LEU A 273 15.50 -6.41 3.97
CA LEU A 273 14.73 -5.19 3.80
C LEU A 273 13.23 -5.46 3.68
N LEU A 274 12.83 -6.65 3.20
CA LEU A 274 11.42 -7.04 3.07
C LEU A 274 10.66 -6.89 4.40
N TRP A 275 11.07 -7.63 5.43
CA TRP A 275 10.37 -7.61 6.73
C TRP A 275 10.50 -6.26 7.45
N ALA A 276 11.67 -5.61 7.33
CA ALA A 276 11.90 -4.32 7.96
C ALA A 276 10.96 -3.27 7.36
N SER A 277 10.83 -3.26 6.03
CA SER A 277 9.94 -2.34 5.32
C SER A 277 8.47 -2.65 5.55
N THR A 278 8.09 -3.91 5.77
CA THR A 278 6.73 -4.26 6.21
C THR A 278 6.40 -3.57 7.54
N LEU A 279 7.25 -3.69 8.55
CA LEU A 279 6.97 -3.05 9.85
C LEU A 279 7.08 -1.52 9.78
N GLY A 280 8.06 -1.00 9.04
CA GLY A 280 8.21 0.43 8.81
C GLY A 280 7.01 1.05 8.10
N GLY A 281 6.50 0.37 7.07
CA GLY A 281 5.30 0.76 6.33
C GLY A 281 4.05 0.77 7.21
N ALA A 282 3.85 -0.27 8.01
CA ALA A 282 2.76 -0.33 8.99
C ALA A 282 2.83 0.84 9.98
N GLY A 283 4.02 1.11 10.52
CA GLY A 283 4.25 2.25 11.41
C GLY A 283 3.98 3.60 10.75
N MET A 284 4.43 3.79 9.50
CA MET A 284 4.21 5.02 8.74
C MET A 284 2.72 5.30 8.54
N ILE A 285 1.94 4.30 8.11
CA ILE A 285 0.51 4.48 7.88
C ILE A 285 -0.26 4.68 9.17
N LEU A 286 0.07 3.95 10.25
CA LEU A 286 -0.52 4.21 11.56
C LEU A 286 -0.26 5.65 12.02
N ALA A 287 0.99 6.12 11.92
CA ALA A 287 1.35 7.48 12.29
C ALA A 287 0.63 8.53 11.43
N ALA A 288 0.56 8.33 10.11
CA ALA A 288 -0.14 9.23 9.20
C ALA A 288 -1.65 9.26 9.47
N ASP A 289 -2.27 8.12 9.73
CA ASP A 289 -3.70 8.01 10.04
C ASP A 289 -4.05 8.64 11.41
N ILE A 290 -3.16 8.51 12.40
CA ILE A 290 -3.27 9.24 13.67
C ILE A 290 -3.19 10.75 13.41
N LEU A 291 -2.22 11.20 12.59
CA LEU A 291 -2.05 12.62 12.29
C LEU A 291 -3.28 13.23 11.62
N VAL A 292 -3.88 12.53 10.65
CA VAL A 292 -5.14 12.92 10.01
C VAL A 292 -6.23 13.20 11.06
N ARG A 293 -6.37 12.31 12.05
CA ARG A 293 -7.42 12.41 13.07
C ARG A 293 -7.18 13.48 14.13
N VAL A 294 -5.93 13.88 14.35
CA VAL A 294 -5.57 14.85 15.40
C VAL A 294 -5.49 16.28 14.85
N VAL A 295 -4.95 16.48 13.64
CA VAL A 295 -4.66 17.83 13.13
C VAL A 295 -5.93 18.53 12.66
N ILE A 296 -6.82 17.81 11.97
CA ILE A 296 -8.07 18.38 11.44
C ILE A 296 -9.23 17.41 11.68
N PRO A 297 -9.65 17.19 12.94
CA PRO A 297 -10.67 16.18 13.27
C PRO A 297 -12.03 16.43 12.59
N GLU A 298 -12.36 17.69 12.29
CA GLU A 298 -13.63 18.09 11.67
C GLU A 298 -13.60 18.11 10.13
N ARG A 299 -12.42 17.96 9.50
CA ARG A 299 -12.31 17.85 8.03
C ARG A 299 -11.64 16.53 7.68
N ASP A 300 -12.23 15.79 6.75
CA ASP A 300 -11.71 14.48 6.34
C ASP A 300 -10.44 14.62 5.48
N LEU A 301 -9.32 15.00 6.11
CA LEU A 301 -8.01 15.08 5.48
C LEU A 301 -7.62 13.69 4.98
N LYS A 302 -7.43 13.57 3.67
CA LYS A 302 -7.17 12.28 3.04
C LYS A 302 -5.77 11.79 3.36
N LEU A 303 -5.66 10.49 3.63
CA LEU A 303 -4.43 9.85 4.08
C LEU A 303 -3.32 9.95 3.02
N GLY A 304 -3.66 9.81 1.73
CA GLY A 304 -2.68 9.91 0.65
C GLY A 304 -2.07 11.31 0.51
N VAL A 305 -2.80 12.37 0.91
CA VAL A 305 -2.26 13.73 0.97
C VAL A 305 -1.19 13.82 2.06
N VAL A 306 -1.45 13.26 3.24
CA VAL A 306 -0.48 13.25 4.35
C VAL A 306 0.77 12.45 4.00
N THR A 307 0.62 11.24 3.44
CA THR A 307 1.78 10.44 3.06
C THR A 307 2.60 11.09 1.95
N ALA A 308 1.97 11.81 1.02
CA ALA A 308 2.67 12.59 -0.01
C ALA A 308 3.42 13.80 0.57
N LEU A 309 2.79 14.54 1.48
CA LEU A 309 3.43 15.69 2.17
C LEU A 309 4.62 15.29 3.03
N VAL A 310 4.62 14.08 3.58
CA VAL A 310 5.78 13.52 4.29
C VAL A 310 6.80 12.96 3.31
N GLY A 311 6.35 12.16 2.34
CA GLY A 311 7.24 11.41 1.46
C GLY A 311 7.98 12.25 0.43
N ALA A 312 7.31 13.23 -0.18
CA ALA A 312 7.91 14.05 -1.24
C ALA A 312 9.08 14.90 -0.75
N PRO A 313 8.98 15.67 0.36
CA PRO A 313 10.13 16.43 0.89
C PRO A 313 11.30 15.53 1.29
N LEU A 314 11.00 14.37 1.90
CA LEU A 314 12.01 13.40 2.29
C LEU A 314 12.75 12.88 1.05
N PHE A 315 12.03 12.57 -0.01
CA PHE A 315 12.59 12.15 -1.28
C PHE A 315 13.44 13.25 -1.96
N LEU A 316 12.94 14.50 -1.99
CA LEU A 316 13.70 15.64 -2.51
C LEU A 316 15.02 15.86 -1.74
N HIS A 317 14.97 15.75 -0.41
CA HIS A 317 16.15 15.84 0.44
C HIS A 317 17.17 14.73 0.13
N LEU A 318 16.70 13.50 -0.13
CA LEU A 318 17.57 12.39 -0.49
C LEU A 318 18.27 12.59 -1.84
N ILE A 319 17.54 13.11 -2.84
CA ILE A 319 18.13 13.48 -4.14
C ILE A 319 19.23 14.53 -3.93
N TYR A 320 18.94 15.57 -3.15
CA TYR A 320 19.90 16.62 -2.83
C TYR A 320 21.16 16.09 -2.15
N ARG A 321 21.01 15.17 -1.20
CA ARG A 321 22.14 14.56 -0.49
C ARG A 321 22.99 13.68 -1.42
N THR A 322 22.35 12.88 -2.27
CA THR A 322 23.02 11.99 -3.24
C THR A 322 23.88 12.79 -4.23
N ARG A 323 23.35 13.93 -4.70
CA ARG A 323 24.11 14.87 -5.55
C ARG A 323 25.37 15.41 -4.86
N ARG A 324 25.29 15.69 -3.54
CA ARG A 324 26.43 16.20 -2.77
C ARG A 324 27.49 15.15 -2.47
N SER A 325 27.12 13.88 -2.33
CA SER A 325 28.05 12.75 -2.13
C SER A 325 28.63 12.18 -3.43
N GLY A 326 28.22 12.69 -4.59
CA GLY A 326 28.77 12.38 -5.91
C GLY A 326 29.84 13.38 -6.40
N LEU A 327 30.40 14.18 -5.48
CA LEU A 327 31.63 14.96 -5.58
C LEU A 327 32.58 14.48 -4.47
#